data_AF-A0A0C9YQB0-F1
#
_entry.id   AF-A0A0C9YQB0-F1
#
_cell.length_a   1.000
_cell.length_b   1.000
_cell.length_c   1.000
_cell.angle_alpha   90.00
_cell.angle_beta   90.00
_cell.angle_gamma   90.00
#
_symmetry.space_group_name_H-M   'P 1'
#
loop_
_entity.id
_entity.type
_entity.pdbx_description
1 polymer ?
#
loop_
_entity_poly.entity_id
_entity_poly.type
_entity_poly.pdbx_seq_one_letter_code
_entity_poly.pdbx_strand_id
1 'polypeptide(L)'
;AMEKELGTMKEMGVWKLVEPPQGRKLVGNRWVFEFKPVDLKGGSRFKARLVAQGFSQIPGVDFHQTYAPVARQASVKLLIALAAQNDWELDCFDAKRAFLHGRLTEEIYMKQPRGFERYSDAGVLLICLLLRSLYGLKQAAFDWY
;
A
#
# COMPACT_ATOMS: atom_id res chain seq x y z
N ALA A 1 -6.80 10.20 -12.67
CA ALA A 1 -5.90 9.15 -12.13
C ALA A 1 -5.98 9.03 -10.61
N MET A 2 -5.85 10.13 -9.85
CA MET A 2 -5.97 10.12 -8.37
C MET A 2 -7.33 9.62 -7.88
N GLU A 3 -8.43 10.13 -8.43
CA GLU A 3 -9.79 9.67 -8.08
C GLU A 3 -9.99 8.18 -8.29
N LYS A 4 -9.42 7.62 -9.36
CA LYS A 4 -9.47 6.17 -9.63
C LYS A 4 -8.74 5.36 -8.56
N GLU A 5 -7.59 5.86 -8.09
CA GLU A 5 -6.86 5.21 -7.00
C GLU A 5 -7.63 5.31 -5.68
N LEU A 6 -8.17 6.49 -5.34
CA LEU A 6 -9.00 6.68 -4.15
C LEU A 6 -10.29 5.85 -4.20
N GLY A 7 -10.92 5.72 -5.37
CA GLY A 7 -12.10 4.88 -5.59
C GLY A 7 -11.80 3.42 -5.27
N THR A 8 -10.68 2.90 -5.79
CA THR A 8 -10.21 1.56 -5.40
C THR A 8 -9.96 1.46 -3.89
N MET A 9 -9.26 2.42 -3.29
CA MET A 9 -8.94 2.36 -1.86
C MET A 9 -10.22 2.37 -1.00
N LYS A 10 -11.25 3.07 -1.45
CA LYS A 10 -12.58 3.05 -0.85
C LYS A 10 -13.26 1.69 -1.00
N GLU A 11 -13.26 1.11 -2.20
CA GLU A 11 -13.82 -0.23 -2.48
C GLU A 11 -13.15 -1.32 -1.64
N MET A 12 -11.83 -1.24 -1.47
CA MET A 12 -11.06 -2.20 -0.67
C MET A 12 -11.16 -1.94 0.85
N GLY A 13 -11.77 -0.82 1.27
CA GLY A 13 -11.86 -0.43 2.67
C GLY A 13 -10.49 -0.19 3.31
N VAL A 14 -9.55 0.42 2.58
CA VAL A 14 -8.17 0.63 3.06
C VAL A 14 -8.13 1.49 4.32
N TRP A 15 -9.02 2.48 4.41
CA TRP A 15 -9.17 3.34 5.58
C TRP A 15 -10.61 3.76 5.78
N LYS A 16 -10.91 4.26 6.98
CA LYS A 16 -12.14 5.00 7.29
C LYS A 16 -11.81 6.41 7.75
N LEU A 17 -12.74 7.34 7.55
CA LEU A 17 -12.61 8.71 8.05
C LEU A 17 -13.10 8.78 9.48
N VAL A 18 -12.31 9.39 10.35
CA VAL A 18 -12.62 9.59 11.78
C VAL A 18 -12.15 10.98 12.22
N GLU A 19 -12.70 11.48 13.32
CA GLU A 19 -12.17 12.69 13.95
C GLU A 19 -10.79 12.40 14.56
N PRO A 20 -9.89 13.39 14.58
CA PRO A 20 -8.54 13.20 15.07
C PRO A 20 -8.52 12.90 16.57
N PRO A 21 -7.92 11.76 17.00
CA PRO A 21 -7.78 11.47 18.42
C PRO A 21 -6.77 12.40 19.08
N GLN A 22 -7.01 12.72 20.34
CA GLN A 22 -6.17 13.64 21.11
C GLN A 22 -4.77 13.04 21.33
N GLY A 23 -3.73 13.81 21.00
CA GLY A 23 -2.34 13.45 21.30
C GLY A 23 -1.69 12.39 20.38
N ARG A 24 -2.39 11.87 19.36
CA ARG A 24 -1.78 10.95 18.38
C ARG A 24 -1.05 11.70 17.28
N LYS A 25 0.13 11.20 16.93
CA LYS A 25 0.90 11.70 15.78
C LYS A 25 0.32 11.11 14.49
N LEU A 26 0.09 11.97 13.51
CA LEU A 26 -0.44 11.57 12.20
C LEU A 26 0.69 11.29 11.21
N VAL A 27 0.61 10.14 10.53
CA VAL A 27 1.46 9.80 9.39
C VAL A 27 1.05 10.67 8.20
N GLY A 28 2.03 11.29 7.53
CA GLY A 28 1.77 12.02 6.30
C GLY A 28 1.59 11.09 5.10
N ASN A 29 1.17 11.63 3.97
CA ASN A 29 1.11 10.90 2.70
C ASN A 29 1.62 11.79 1.56
N ARG A 30 1.90 11.18 0.41
CA ARG A 30 2.28 11.88 -0.81
C ARG A 30 1.73 11.13 -2.02
N TRP A 31 1.33 11.90 -3.03
CA TRP A 31 1.05 11.38 -4.36
C TRP A 31 2.33 11.13 -5.15
N VAL A 32 2.48 9.93 -5.67
CA VAL A 32 3.52 9.55 -6.62
C VAL A 32 2.88 9.35 -7.98
N PHE A 33 3.38 10.07 -8.98
CA PHE A 33 2.89 10.02 -10.35
C PHE A 33 3.91 9.33 -11.24
N GLU A 34 3.40 8.51 -12.16
CA GLU A 34 4.20 7.78 -13.12
C GLU A 34 3.50 7.85 -14.47
N PHE A 35 4.20 8.36 -15.49
CA PHE A 35 3.73 8.28 -16.87
C PHE A 35 4.24 6.98 -17.47
N LYS A 36 3.32 6.12 -17.91
CA LYS A 36 3.66 4.95 -18.70
C LYS A 36 3.51 5.32 -20.17
N PRO A 37 4.63 5.44 -20.92
CA PRO A 37 4.57 5.67 -22.35
C PRO A 37 3.87 4.51 -23.05
N VAL A 38 3.46 4.77 -24.30
CA VAL A 38 2.71 3.84 -25.15
C VAL A 38 3.34 2.45 -25.10
N ASP A 39 2.58 1.47 -24.64
CA ASP A 39 2.99 0.07 -24.66
C ASP A 39 2.82 -0.52 -26.07
N LEU A 40 3.27 -1.77 -26.28
CA LEU A 40 3.05 -2.53 -27.52
C LEU A 40 1.57 -2.65 -27.91
N LYS A 41 0.64 -2.28 -27.03
CA LYS A 41 -0.82 -2.30 -27.23
C LYS A 41 -1.41 -0.90 -27.50
N GLY A 42 -0.56 0.12 -27.71
CA GLY A 42 -0.97 1.44 -28.20
C GLY A 42 -1.51 2.41 -27.13
N GLY A 43 -1.49 2.05 -25.84
CA GLY A 43 -2.05 2.89 -24.78
C GLY A 43 -0.98 3.59 -23.94
N SER A 44 -0.98 4.93 -23.90
CA SER A 44 -0.28 5.67 -22.84
C SER A 44 -1.16 5.77 -21.60
N ARG A 45 -0.57 5.72 -20.39
CA ARG A 45 -1.34 5.76 -19.14
C ARG A 45 -0.64 6.58 -18.06
N PHE A 46 -1.37 7.55 -17.51
CA PHE A 46 -1.00 8.21 -16.27
C PHE A 46 -1.40 7.36 -15.07
N LYS A 47 -0.43 7.05 -14.20
CA LYS A 47 -0.65 6.34 -12.95
C LYS A 47 -0.41 7.29 -11.78
N ALA A 48 -1.28 7.22 -10.77
CA ALA A 48 -1.13 7.90 -9.50
C ALA A 48 -1.19 6.84 -8.40
N ARG A 49 -0.32 6.93 -7.41
CA ARG A 49 -0.34 6.10 -6.20
C ARG A 49 -0.28 7.01 -4.99
N LEU A 50 -1.11 6.73 -3.98
CA LEU A 50 -0.98 7.36 -2.67
C LEU A 50 0.01 6.54 -1.84
N VAL A 51 1.03 7.21 -1.31
CA VAL A 51 2.11 6.57 -0.54
C VAL A 51 2.16 7.22 0.84
N ALA A 52 2.11 6.41 1.89
CA ALA A 52 2.31 6.84 3.26
C ALA A 52 3.77 7.26 3.46
N GLN A 53 3.98 8.30 4.25
CA GLN A 53 5.30 8.75 4.66
C GLN A 53 5.80 7.90 5.83
N GLY A 54 6.07 6.61 5.62
CA GLY A 54 6.46 5.69 6.69
C GLY A 54 7.78 6.04 7.39
N PHE A 55 8.60 6.93 6.82
CA PHE A 55 9.74 7.51 7.55
C PHE A 55 9.31 8.33 8.78
N SER A 56 8.06 8.78 8.84
CA SER A 56 7.50 9.52 9.99
C SER A 56 6.94 8.63 11.09
N GLN A 57 6.82 7.31 10.83
CA GLN A 57 6.34 6.31 11.78
C GLN A 57 7.34 6.07 12.91
N ILE A 58 6.79 5.77 14.10
CA ILE A 58 7.54 5.53 15.34
C ILE A 58 7.57 4.02 15.62
N PRO A 59 8.76 3.40 15.77
CA PRO A 59 8.89 1.99 16.18
C PRO A 59 8.24 1.75 17.55
N GLY A 60 7.55 0.63 17.72
CA GLY A 60 6.84 0.27 18.95
C GLY A 60 5.52 1.02 19.18
N VAL A 61 5.14 1.93 18.28
CA VAL A 61 3.84 2.62 18.29
C VAL A 61 3.09 2.35 16.98
N ASP A 62 3.73 2.67 15.86
CA ASP A 62 3.11 2.56 14.53
C ASP A 62 3.48 1.25 13.82
N PHE A 63 4.51 0.54 14.28
CA PHE A 63 4.92 -0.77 13.78
C PHE A 63 5.83 -1.49 14.77
N HIS A 64 5.80 -2.83 14.75
CA HIS A 64 6.71 -3.67 15.54
C HIS A 64 7.68 -4.47 14.66
N GLN A 65 7.22 -4.93 13.50
CA GLN A 65 8.02 -5.73 12.58
C GLN A 65 8.11 -5.03 11.22
N THR A 66 9.28 -5.13 10.58
CA THR A 66 9.52 -4.59 9.24
C THR A 66 10.11 -5.62 8.29
N TYR A 67 10.24 -6.88 8.73
CA TYR A 67 10.84 -7.93 7.93
C TYR A 67 9.88 -8.35 6.81
N ALA A 68 10.38 -8.45 5.58
CA ALA A 68 9.61 -8.98 4.46
C ALA A 68 9.95 -10.47 4.28
N PRO A 69 8.96 -11.39 4.24
CA PRO A 69 9.22 -12.78 3.91
C PRO A 69 9.61 -12.90 2.44
N VAL A 70 10.93 -12.96 2.17
CA VAL A 70 11.47 -13.12 0.82
C VAL A 70 11.96 -14.55 0.63
N ALA A 71 11.50 -15.20 -0.45
CA ALA A 71 11.98 -16.52 -0.83
C ALA A 71 13.49 -16.48 -1.11
N ARG A 72 14.22 -17.48 -0.61
CA ARG A 72 15.66 -17.59 -0.88
C ARG A 72 15.89 -17.86 -2.36
N GLN A 73 16.80 -17.10 -2.97
CA GLN A 73 17.11 -17.24 -4.39
C GLN A 73 17.58 -18.65 -4.77
N ALA A 74 18.30 -19.34 -3.87
CA ALA A 74 18.72 -20.73 -4.08
C ALA A 74 17.51 -21.68 -4.23
N SER A 75 16.47 -21.51 -3.40
CA SER A 75 15.25 -22.30 -3.47
C SER A 75 14.48 -22.04 -4.77
N VAL A 76 14.37 -20.77 -5.19
CA VAL A 76 13.73 -20.40 -6.46
C VAL A 76 14.47 -21.02 -7.65
N LYS A 77 15.81 -20.93 -7.67
CA LYS A 77 16.64 -21.54 -8.72
C LYS A 77 16.51 -23.07 -8.76
N LEU A 78 16.46 -23.71 -7.59
CA LEU A 78 16.26 -25.16 -7.51
C LEU A 78 14.91 -25.58 -8.11
N LEU A 79 13.83 -24.87 -7.78
CA LEU A 79 12.50 -25.14 -8.36
C LEU A 79 12.50 -24.99 -9.88
N ILE A 80 13.16 -23.94 -10.40
CA ILE A 80 13.29 -23.74 -11.86
C ILE A 80 14.12 -24.86 -12.51
N ALA A 81 15.22 -25.28 -11.87
CA ALA A 81 16.06 -26.37 -12.38
C ALA A 81 15.29 -27.70 -12.43
N LEU A 82 14.49 -28.00 -11.39
CA LEU A 82 13.63 -29.17 -11.36
C LEU A 82 12.55 -29.10 -12.44
N ALA A 83 11.91 -27.96 -12.62
CA ALA A 83 10.91 -27.78 -13.69
C ALA A 83 11.54 -28.02 -15.08
N ALA A 84 12.72 -27.47 -15.34
CA ALA A 84 13.43 -27.69 -16.59
C ALA A 84 13.84 -29.17 -16.80
N GLN A 85 14.27 -29.86 -15.73
CA GLN A 85 14.64 -31.27 -15.80
C GLN A 85 13.45 -32.19 -16.10
N ASN A 86 12.27 -31.86 -15.57
CA ASN A 86 11.07 -32.68 -15.67
C ASN A 86 10.11 -32.21 -16.77
N ASP A 87 10.52 -31.24 -17.59
CA ASP A 87 9.69 -30.62 -18.63
C ASP A 87 8.35 -30.07 -18.09
N TRP A 88 8.40 -29.40 -16.93
CA TRP A 88 7.23 -28.76 -16.32
C TRP A 88 7.06 -27.33 -16.81
N GLU A 89 5.82 -26.95 -17.05
CA GLU A 89 5.44 -25.57 -17.31
C GLU A 89 5.46 -24.73 -16.02
N LEU A 90 5.93 -23.48 -16.13
CA LEU A 90 6.01 -22.54 -15.02
C LEU A 90 5.17 -21.29 -15.32
N ASP A 91 4.18 -21.04 -14.47
CA ASP A 91 3.40 -19.81 -14.49
C ASP A 91 3.89 -18.81 -13.45
N CYS A 92 4.07 -17.55 -13.87
CA CYS A 92 4.42 -16.44 -12.99
C CYS A 92 3.26 -15.46 -12.89
N PHE A 93 2.88 -15.08 -11.66
CA PHE A 93 1.83 -14.11 -11.41
C PHE A 93 2.35 -12.91 -10.62
N ASP A 94 1.98 -11.70 -11.06
CA ASP A 94 2.20 -10.46 -10.32
C ASP A 94 0.91 -10.06 -9.60
N ALA A 95 0.96 -10.00 -8.27
CA ALA A 95 -0.18 -9.62 -7.45
C ALA A 95 -0.45 -8.11 -7.56
N LYS A 96 -1.57 -7.76 -8.20
CA LYS A 96 -2.00 -6.37 -8.31
C LYS A 96 -2.31 -5.82 -6.92
N ARG A 97 -1.67 -4.70 -6.56
CA ARG A 97 -1.96 -3.93 -5.34
C ARG A 97 -1.76 -4.74 -4.05
N ALA A 98 -0.79 -5.66 -4.04
CA ALA A 98 -0.48 -6.55 -2.92
C ALA A 98 -0.62 -5.89 -1.53
N PHE A 99 0.06 -4.77 -1.29
CA PHE A 99 0.01 -4.12 0.04
C PHE A 99 -1.39 -3.69 0.50
N LEU A 100 -2.30 -3.34 -0.41
CA LEU A 100 -3.65 -2.93 -0.05
C LEU A 100 -4.52 -4.07 0.47
N HIS A 101 -4.07 -5.32 0.32
CA HIS A 101 -4.76 -6.49 0.87
C HIS A 101 -4.29 -6.83 2.29
N GLY A 102 -3.05 -6.47 2.64
CA GLY A 102 -2.48 -6.73 3.96
C GLY A 102 -3.28 -6.04 5.06
N ARG A 103 -3.60 -6.76 6.13
CA ARG A 103 -4.39 -6.22 7.24
C ARG A 103 -3.45 -5.60 8.27
N LEU A 104 -3.73 -4.37 8.69
CA LEU A 104 -2.96 -3.75 9.76
C LEU A 104 -3.45 -4.24 11.13
N THR A 105 -2.50 -4.61 11.98
CA THR A 105 -2.77 -4.88 13.40
C THR A 105 -2.60 -3.63 14.25
N GLU A 106 -1.70 -2.75 13.86
CA GLU A 106 -1.44 -1.48 14.49
C GLU A 106 -2.46 -0.41 14.10
N GLU A 107 -2.77 0.46 15.06
CA GLU A 107 -3.66 1.59 14.85
C GLU A 107 -2.88 2.78 14.27
N ILE A 108 -2.93 2.93 12.95
CA ILE A 108 -2.23 4.02 12.24
C ILE A 108 -3.21 5.09 11.77
N TYR A 109 -2.93 6.32 12.18
CA TYR A 109 -3.64 7.50 11.75
C TYR A 109 -2.84 8.25 10.70
N MET A 110 -3.46 8.53 9.55
CA MET A 110 -2.86 9.21 8.42
C MET A 110 -3.63 10.49 8.08
N LYS A 111 -2.91 11.55 7.70
CA LYS A 111 -3.54 12.75 7.13
C LYS A 111 -4.33 12.38 5.88
N GLN A 112 -5.39 13.13 5.56
CA GLN A 112 -6.09 12.95 4.29
C GLN A 112 -5.18 13.29 3.10
N PRO A 113 -5.41 12.70 1.91
CA PRO A 113 -4.70 13.09 0.70
C PRO A 113 -4.98 14.55 0.37
N ARG A 114 -3.92 15.31 0.05
CA ARG A 114 -4.07 16.73 -0.29
C ARG A 114 -5.01 16.93 -1.48
N GLY A 115 -5.96 17.84 -1.36
CA GLY A 115 -6.98 18.13 -2.38
C GLY A 115 -8.20 17.22 -2.36
N PHE A 116 -8.30 16.32 -1.37
CA PHE A 116 -9.43 15.40 -1.17
C PHE A 116 -9.93 15.43 0.28
N GLU A 117 -9.69 16.52 0.99
CA GLU A 117 -10.03 16.69 2.39
C GLU A 117 -11.55 16.72 2.62
N ARG A 118 -11.99 16.05 3.68
CA ARG A 118 -13.37 16.10 4.21
C ARG A 118 -13.40 16.53 5.65
N TYR A 119 -14.47 17.22 6.01
CA TYR A 119 -14.72 17.73 7.36
C TYR A 119 -15.94 17.02 7.96
N SER A 120 -16.01 16.94 9.29
CA SER A 120 -17.23 16.54 9.99
C SER A 120 -18.28 17.64 9.93
N ASP A 121 -19.50 17.34 10.37
CA ASP A 121 -20.59 18.31 10.44
C ASP A 121 -20.26 19.48 11.40
N ALA A 122 -19.36 19.26 12.37
CA ALA A 122 -18.84 20.28 13.27
C ALA A 122 -17.69 21.12 12.66
N GLY A 123 -17.35 20.91 11.39
CA GLY A 123 -16.27 21.63 10.70
C GLY A 123 -14.87 21.16 11.07
N VAL A 124 -14.72 20.00 11.71
CA VAL A 124 -13.41 19.43 12.08
C VAL A 124 -12.84 18.65 10.91
N LEU A 125 -11.57 18.88 10.56
CA LEU A 125 -10.89 18.12 9.51
C LEU A 125 -10.76 16.65 9.94
N LEU A 126 -11.38 15.75 9.17
CA LEU A 126 -11.29 14.31 9.42
C LEU A 126 -9.89 13.78 9.08
N ILE A 127 -9.57 12.59 9.56
CA ILE A 127 -8.32 11.88 9.26
C ILE A 127 -8.60 10.45 8.82
N CYS A 128 -7.64 9.83 8.15
CA CYS A 128 -7.72 8.44 7.71
C CYS A 128 -7.22 7.51 8.82
N LEU A 129 -8.09 6.69 9.40
CA LEU A 129 -7.67 5.53 10.18
C LEU A 129 -7.45 4.36 9.22
N LEU A 130 -6.19 3.93 9.08
CA LEU A 130 -5.82 2.84 8.18
C LEU A 130 -6.27 1.50 8.76
N LEU A 131 -6.97 0.71 7.95
CA LEU A 131 -7.42 -0.66 8.27
C LEU A 131 -6.60 -1.70 7.51
N ARG A 132 -6.03 -1.30 6.38
CA ARG A 132 -5.16 -2.11 5.53
C ARG A 132 -3.86 -1.39 5.26
N SER A 133 -2.85 -2.17 4.92
CA SER A 133 -1.52 -1.65 4.65
C SER A 133 -1.51 -0.76 3.40
N LEU A 134 -0.58 0.19 3.38
CA LEU A 134 -0.43 1.15 2.30
C LEU A 134 1.03 1.18 1.83
N TYR A 135 1.25 1.52 0.57
CA TYR A 135 2.59 1.79 0.06
C TYR A 135 3.34 2.75 0.98
N GLY A 136 4.60 2.44 1.28
CA GLY A 136 5.46 3.32 2.06
C GLY A 136 5.33 3.19 3.58
N LEU A 137 4.39 2.40 4.11
CA LEU A 137 4.44 1.99 5.53
C LEU A 137 5.64 1.06 5.77
N LYS A 138 6.24 1.14 6.96
CA LYS A 138 7.43 0.35 7.34
C LYS A 138 7.17 -1.15 7.35
N GLN A 139 5.97 -1.55 7.76
CA GLN A 139 5.55 -2.95 7.86
C GLN A 139 4.84 -3.48 6.60
N ALA A 140 4.67 -2.67 5.55
CA ALA A 140 3.79 -3.05 4.43
C ALA A 140 4.13 -4.37 3.74
N ALA A 141 5.43 -4.70 3.67
CA ALA A 141 5.88 -5.96 3.11
C ALA A 141 5.69 -7.15 4.06
N PHE A 142 5.69 -6.90 5.38
CA PHE A 142 5.36 -7.90 6.40
C PHE A 142 3.87 -8.22 6.35
N ASP A 143 2.99 -7.21 6.36
CA ASP A 143 1.54 -7.37 6.46
C ASP A 143 0.86 -8.01 5.24
N TRP A 144 1.55 -8.08 4.09
CA TRP A 144 1.00 -8.73 2.90
C TRP A 144 0.85 -10.25 3.08
N TYR A 145 1.70 -10.85 3.93
CA TYR A 145 1.65 -12.27 4.28
C TYR A 145 0.71 -12.50 5.47
#